data_AF-A0AAV7K2I5-F1
#
_entry.id   AF-A0AAV7K2I5-F1
#
_cell.length_a   1.000
_cell.length_b   1.000
_cell.length_c   1.000
_cell.angle_alpha   90.00
_cell.angle_beta   90.00
_cell.angle_gamma   90.00
#
_symmetry.space_group_name_H-M   'P 1'
#
loop_
_entity.id
_entity.type
_entity.pdbx_description
1 polymer ?
#
loop_
_entity_poly.entity_id
_entity_poly.type
_entity_poly.pdbx_seq_one_letter_code
_entity_poly.pdbx_strand_id
1 'polypeptide(L)'
;MATKQSHNLQPKYKDAHMKFDNKKMILSYKIGAGGSVAGFMWSYPLFHKWSYFEIEVLNTGRAGTITIGLCDLNYNLTRQPGWDGKSIGYHGDDGKLFCEQGFGKAWKGTPFQEGDIIGCGIDFDAGISSCCSVYFTKNGELIDTISDIRIPNGGLYPMIGMHSQGEKARLNLLPNDRGLTNETEGDVDMGELVLVPSLYYCWRKVNTNVFIEENGTVLTHMGGNSDQEDISLAQWHIPISRVFNCFQIEILQMNGSVAIGLAIGKYDFLSFPGWVSSSIAYHADDGKMFHESGYGAAYGECCKPGDVMSIWACFKTDESDAQHTFDGGLSKITAEDKSASEDSDSGEESGDEDIWGGGSSVEIFFSKNGHKYKQISTKIPKGGFYPTFGLLQNGDKIKVSMQPFSG
;
A
#
# COMPACT_ATOMS: atom_id res chain seq x y z
N MET A 1 -14.48 -28.79 18.64
CA MET A 1 -15.11 -27.66 17.93
C MET A 1 -14.06 -26.57 17.80
N ALA A 2 -13.38 -26.51 16.65
CA ALA A 2 -12.41 -25.46 16.39
C ALA A 2 -13.17 -24.20 15.97
N THR A 3 -13.11 -23.16 16.80
CA THR A 3 -13.63 -21.83 16.48
C THR A 3 -12.90 -21.29 15.25
N LYS A 4 -13.61 -21.17 14.13
CA LYS A 4 -13.19 -20.36 12.98
C LYS A 4 -12.95 -18.94 13.49
N GLN A 5 -11.70 -18.54 13.67
CA GLN A 5 -11.37 -17.13 13.82
C GLN A 5 -11.71 -16.48 12.48
N SER A 6 -12.81 -15.71 12.45
CA SER A 6 -13.08 -14.79 11.35
C SER A 6 -11.87 -13.85 11.25
N HIS A 7 -11.14 -13.91 10.13
CA HIS A 7 -10.10 -12.93 9.82
C HIS A 7 -10.78 -11.58 9.60
N ASN A 8 -11.04 -10.87 10.69
CA ASN A 8 -11.53 -9.51 10.67
C ASN A 8 -10.43 -8.65 10.03
N LEU A 9 -10.75 -8.06 8.88
CA LEU A 9 -10.06 -6.89 8.34
C LEU A 9 -10.27 -5.73 9.32
N GLN A 10 -9.57 -5.77 10.46
CA GLN A 10 -9.41 -4.64 11.37
C GLN A 10 -8.38 -3.71 10.71
N PRO A 11 -8.69 -2.43 10.50
CA PRO A 11 -7.68 -1.45 10.13
C PRO A 11 -6.64 -1.38 11.24
N LYS A 12 -5.38 -1.68 10.90
CA LYS A 12 -4.26 -1.60 11.85
C LYS A 12 -3.94 -0.16 12.27
N TYR A 13 -4.41 0.86 11.52
CA TYR A 13 -3.97 2.25 11.67
C TYR A 13 -5.11 3.22 11.97
N LYS A 14 -5.66 3.12 13.18
CA LYS A 14 -6.62 4.10 13.68
C LYS A 14 -6.28 4.51 15.11
N ASP A 15 -6.56 5.77 15.44
CA ASP A 15 -6.49 6.24 16.81
C ASP A 15 -7.53 5.53 17.71
N ALA A 16 -7.28 5.53 19.02
CA ALA A 16 -8.15 4.90 20.02
C ALA A 16 -9.57 5.52 20.05
N HIS A 17 -9.69 6.79 19.69
CA HIS A 17 -10.94 7.53 19.61
C HIS A 17 -11.66 7.35 18.28
N MET A 18 -11.05 6.70 17.30
CA MET A 18 -11.70 6.35 16.04
C MET A 18 -12.36 4.97 16.12
N LYS A 19 -13.65 4.88 15.81
CA LYS A 19 -14.34 3.59 15.58
C LYS A 19 -14.53 3.38 14.09
N PHE A 20 -14.31 2.15 13.64
CA PHE A 20 -14.56 1.73 12.28
C PHE A 20 -15.46 0.50 12.26
N ASP A 21 -16.64 0.64 11.66
CA ASP A 21 -17.49 -0.48 11.26
C ASP A 21 -17.07 -0.89 9.85
N ASN A 22 -16.28 -1.96 9.76
CA ASN A 22 -15.75 -2.44 8.49
C ASN A 22 -16.84 -2.95 7.55
N LYS A 23 -17.97 -3.44 8.06
CA LYS A 23 -19.06 -3.95 7.22
C LYS A 23 -19.79 -2.82 6.52
N LYS A 24 -19.98 -1.70 7.21
CA LYS A 24 -20.67 -0.53 6.66
C LYS A 24 -19.71 0.50 6.08
N MET A 25 -18.40 0.29 6.23
CA MET A 25 -17.35 1.26 5.97
C MET A 25 -17.60 2.59 6.68
N ILE A 26 -18.12 2.56 7.91
CA ILE A 26 -18.48 3.77 8.68
C ILE A 26 -17.40 4.06 9.72
N LEU A 27 -16.87 5.28 9.66
CA LEU A 27 -16.03 5.89 10.67
C LEU A 27 -16.88 6.72 11.63
N SER A 28 -16.58 6.65 12.91
CA SER A 28 -17.25 7.47 13.92
C SER A 28 -16.33 7.86 15.06
N TYR A 29 -16.44 9.11 15.50
CA TYR A 29 -15.67 9.59 16.64
C TYR A 29 -16.24 9.07 17.97
N LYS A 30 -15.37 8.50 18.80
CA LYS A 30 -15.65 8.07 20.17
C LYS A 30 -15.04 9.09 21.13
N ILE A 31 -15.89 9.70 21.95
CA ILE A 31 -15.51 10.65 22.98
C ILE A 31 -14.33 10.10 23.81
N GLY A 32 -13.20 10.79 23.70
CA GLY A 32 -12.05 10.63 24.58
C GLY A 32 -12.05 11.62 25.72
N ALA A 33 -11.33 11.30 26.80
CA ALA A 33 -10.98 12.33 27.78
C ALA A 33 -10.08 13.36 27.07
N GLY A 34 -10.44 14.64 27.11
CA GLY A 34 -9.60 15.74 26.64
C GLY A 34 -9.82 16.24 25.20
N GLY A 35 -10.75 15.66 24.43
CA GLY A 35 -11.10 16.18 23.09
C GLY A 35 -9.94 16.15 22.11
N SER A 36 -9.24 15.03 21.98
CA SER A 36 -8.12 14.87 21.04
C SER A 36 -8.61 14.50 19.64
N VAL A 37 -7.85 14.89 18.60
CA VAL A 37 -8.09 14.44 17.22
C VAL A 37 -7.87 12.93 17.12
N ALA A 38 -8.68 12.28 16.28
CA ALA A 38 -8.63 10.86 15.98
C ALA A 38 -8.50 10.66 14.47
N GLY A 39 -7.38 10.11 14.05
CA GLY A 39 -7.09 9.73 12.67
C GLY A 39 -7.46 8.28 12.37
N PHE A 40 -7.88 8.07 11.13
CA PHE A 40 -7.98 6.78 10.47
C PHE A 40 -7.14 6.82 9.21
N MET A 41 -6.17 5.93 9.08
CA MET A 41 -5.42 5.73 7.87
C MET A 41 -5.81 4.40 7.25
N TRP A 42 -6.12 4.40 5.95
CA TRP A 42 -6.38 3.17 5.24
C TRP A 42 -5.08 2.35 5.08
N SER A 43 -5.21 1.02 5.01
CA SER A 43 -4.06 0.10 5.05
C SER A 43 -3.12 0.17 3.83
N TYR A 44 -3.55 0.81 2.74
CA TYR A 44 -2.80 0.85 1.48
C TYR A 44 -2.70 2.27 0.93
N PRO A 45 -1.55 2.64 0.33
CA PRO A 45 -1.42 3.90 -0.36
C PRO A 45 -2.25 3.90 -1.65
N LEU A 46 -2.58 5.08 -2.13
CA LEU A 46 -3.09 5.26 -3.48
C LEU A 46 -1.99 4.96 -4.52
N PHE A 47 -2.39 4.47 -5.68
CA PHE A 47 -1.53 4.15 -6.83
C PHE A 47 -2.29 4.32 -8.14
N HIS A 48 -1.61 4.26 -9.30
CA HIS A 48 -2.21 4.59 -10.61
C HIS A 48 -3.59 3.96 -10.91
N LYS A 49 -3.83 2.69 -10.51
CA LYS A 49 -5.12 2.02 -10.76
C LYS A 49 -6.15 2.23 -9.64
N TRP A 50 -5.73 2.79 -8.52
CA TRP A 50 -6.57 3.14 -7.39
C TRP A 50 -6.06 4.44 -6.77
N SER A 51 -6.42 5.53 -7.42
CA SER A 51 -5.86 6.85 -7.16
C SER A 51 -6.89 7.84 -6.61
N TYR A 52 -8.08 7.39 -6.24
CA TYR A 52 -9.17 8.26 -5.78
C TYR A 52 -10.07 7.52 -4.78
N PHE A 53 -10.52 8.24 -3.75
CA PHE A 53 -11.48 7.76 -2.77
C PHE A 53 -12.38 8.90 -2.30
N GLU A 54 -13.51 8.55 -1.71
CA GLU A 54 -14.51 9.50 -1.21
C GLU A 54 -14.89 9.22 0.24
N ILE A 55 -15.39 10.25 0.91
CA ILE A 55 -16.23 10.11 2.08
C ILE A 55 -17.61 10.71 1.82
N GLU A 56 -18.65 10.08 2.35
CA GLU A 56 -19.96 10.71 2.54
C GLU A 56 -20.06 11.16 3.99
N VAL A 57 -20.34 12.45 4.20
CA VAL A 57 -20.49 13.02 5.54
C VAL A 57 -21.85 12.61 6.10
N LEU A 58 -21.86 11.67 7.04
CA LEU A 58 -23.11 11.16 7.62
C LEU A 58 -23.61 12.01 8.79
N ASN A 59 -22.67 12.58 9.56
CA ASN A 59 -22.99 13.49 10.64
C ASN A 59 -21.79 14.41 10.91
N THR A 60 -21.98 15.73 10.94
CA THR A 60 -20.89 16.68 11.20
C THR A 60 -20.53 16.77 12.68
N GLY A 61 -21.32 16.16 13.56
CA GLY A 61 -21.13 16.23 15.00
C GLY A 61 -21.24 17.67 15.52
N ARG A 62 -20.54 17.95 16.62
CA ARG A 62 -20.61 19.26 17.28
C ARG A 62 -19.84 20.35 16.53
N ALA A 63 -18.69 20.02 15.94
CA ALA A 63 -17.77 21.01 15.37
C ALA A 63 -17.58 20.90 13.85
N GLY A 64 -18.01 19.82 13.19
CA GLY A 64 -17.83 19.67 11.74
C GLY A 64 -16.39 19.47 11.29
N THR A 65 -15.49 19.12 12.21
CA THR A 65 -14.03 19.01 11.98
C THR A 65 -13.62 17.69 11.35
N ILE A 66 -14.48 17.15 10.48
CA ILE A 66 -14.17 15.99 9.66
C ILE A 66 -13.21 16.45 8.56
N THR A 67 -12.12 15.72 8.38
CA THR A 67 -11.09 16.03 7.39
C THR A 67 -10.85 14.81 6.52
N ILE A 68 -10.69 15.03 5.21
CA ILE A 68 -10.24 14.02 4.25
C ILE A 68 -8.90 14.44 3.67
N GLY A 69 -7.99 13.49 3.46
CA GLY A 69 -6.71 13.78 2.87
C GLY A 69 -5.81 12.58 2.69
N LEU A 70 -4.52 12.87 2.57
CA LEU A 70 -3.45 11.91 2.38
C LEU A 70 -2.35 12.13 3.40
N CYS A 71 -1.71 11.06 3.83
CA CYS A 71 -0.55 11.12 4.72
C CYS A 71 0.51 10.07 4.36
N ASP A 72 1.72 10.21 4.90
CA ASP A 72 2.68 9.12 4.89
C ASP A 72 2.32 8.06 5.94
N LEU A 73 2.96 6.91 5.82
CA LEU A 73 2.67 5.74 6.63
C LEU A 73 3.00 5.90 8.12
N ASN A 74 3.88 6.84 8.47
CA ASN A 74 4.30 7.09 9.85
C ASN A 74 3.58 8.30 10.48
N TYR A 75 2.54 8.80 9.81
CA TYR A 75 1.84 9.99 10.24
C TYR A 75 1.22 9.83 11.63
N ASN A 76 1.25 10.89 12.44
CA ASN A 76 0.68 10.87 13.78
C ASN A 76 -0.85 10.90 13.71
N LEU A 77 -1.49 9.78 14.06
CA LEU A 77 -2.95 9.63 14.04
C LEU A 77 -3.68 10.47 15.10
N THR A 78 -2.99 11.20 15.98
CA THR A 78 -3.61 12.20 16.86
C THR A 78 -3.62 13.60 16.24
N ARG A 79 -3.35 13.72 14.94
CA ARG A 79 -3.32 14.98 14.17
C ARG A 79 -4.21 14.87 12.93
N GLN A 80 -4.76 16.00 12.47
CA GLN A 80 -5.60 16.03 11.28
C GLN A 80 -4.73 15.94 10.02
N PRO A 81 -5.20 15.30 8.93
CA PRO A 81 -4.52 15.33 7.64
C PRO A 81 -4.13 16.75 7.23
N GLY A 82 -2.88 16.95 6.81
CA GLY A 82 -2.34 18.24 6.37
C GLY A 82 -1.62 19.06 7.45
N TRP A 83 -1.76 18.71 8.74
CA TRP A 83 -1.16 19.51 9.83
C TRP A 83 0.35 19.34 10.00
N ASP A 84 0.88 18.16 9.66
CA ASP A 84 2.31 17.86 9.79
C ASP A 84 2.88 17.46 8.43
N GLY A 85 4.21 17.41 8.32
CA GLY A 85 4.92 17.06 7.09
C GLY A 85 4.45 15.77 6.44
N LYS A 86 4.60 15.68 5.10
CA LYS A 86 4.18 14.55 4.27
C LYS A 86 2.69 14.25 4.34
N SER A 87 1.87 15.28 4.54
CA SER A 87 0.41 15.14 4.55
C SER A 87 -0.27 16.35 3.94
N ILE A 88 -1.47 16.12 3.40
CA ILE A 88 -2.35 17.12 2.81
C ILE A 88 -3.79 16.79 3.19
N GLY A 89 -4.60 17.79 3.49
CA GLY A 89 -5.98 17.58 3.93
C GLY A 89 -6.90 18.75 3.64
N TYR A 90 -8.15 18.41 3.34
CA TYR A 90 -9.28 19.31 3.19
C TYR A 90 -10.19 19.21 4.41
N HIS A 91 -10.32 20.32 5.13
CA HIS A 91 -11.01 20.40 6.42
C HIS A 91 -12.45 20.88 6.24
N GLY A 92 -13.40 20.19 6.87
CA GLY A 92 -14.83 20.40 6.67
C GLY A 92 -15.41 21.61 7.38
N ASP A 93 -14.81 22.04 8.48
CA ASP A 93 -15.30 23.13 9.33
C ASP A 93 -15.06 24.51 8.71
N ASP A 94 -13.87 24.72 8.13
CA ASP A 94 -13.47 26.01 7.56
C ASP A 94 -13.29 25.98 6.04
N GLY A 95 -13.37 24.79 5.45
CA GLY A 95 -13.24 24.60 4.02
C GLY A 95 -11.83 24.81 3.50
N LYS A 96 -10.79 24.88 4.36
CA LYS A 96 -9.42 25.20 3.97
C LYS A 96 -8.61 23.96 3.62
N LEU A 97 -7.51 24.22 2.90
CA LEU A 97 -6.48 23.24 2.59
C LEU A 97 -5.33 23.36 3.58
N PHE A 98 -4.93 22.24 4.16
CA PHE A 98 -3.74 22.12 4.99
C PHE A 98 -2.76 21.22 4.24
N CYS A 99 -1.51 21.64 4.12
CA CYS A 99 -0.48 20.90 3.39
C CYS A 99 0.84 21.08 4.11
N GLU A 100 1.24 20.06 4.86
CA GLU A 100 2.48 20.01 5.63
C GLU A 100 2.65 21.11 6.69
N GLN A 101 1.55 21.66 7.20
CA GLN A 101 1.60 22.77 8.17
C GLN A 101 0.30 22.91 8.96
N GLY A 102 0.42 23.35 10.23
CA GLY A 102 -0.71 23.49 11.15
C GLY A 102 -1.66 24.67 10.89
N PHE A 103 -1.52 25.40 9.78
CA PHE A 103 -2.40 26.50 9.41
C PHE A 103 -2.94 26.34 7.99
N GLY A 104 -4.26 26.48 7.87
CA GLY A 104 -4.98 26.30 6.61
C GLY A 104 -4.78 27.48 5.67
N LYS A 105 -4.60 27.18 4.39
CA LYS A 105 -4.56 28.17 3.31
C LYS A 105 -5.96 28.33 2.73
N ALA A 106 -6.34 29.57 2.46
CA ALA A 106 -7.50 29.83 1.62
C ALA A 106 -7.23 29.26 0.22
N TRP A 107 -8.23 28.58 -0.33
CA TRP A 107 -8.19 27.92 -1.63
C TRP A 107 -9.64 27.84 -2.16
N LYS A 108 -9.89 27.14 -3.27
CA LYS A 108 -11.21 27.07 -3.89
C LYS A 108 -12.25 26.24 -3.09
N GLY A 109 -11.81 25.54 -2.04
CA GLY A 109 -12.70 24.75 -1.19
C GLY A 109 -13.68 25.59 -0.36
N THR A 110 -14.77 24.94 0.05
CA THR A 110 -15.78 25.50 0.96
C THR A 110 -15.99 24.55 2.15
N PRO A 111 -16.53 24.98 3.29
CA PRO A 111 -16.95 24.04 4.33
C PRO A 111 -17.90 22.97 3.76
N PHE A 112 -17.92 21.78 4.35
CA PHE A 112 -18.83 20.70 3.94
C PHE A 112 -19.67 20.18 5.10
N GLN A 113 -20.84 19.66 4.77
CA GLN A 113 -21.89 19.34 5.72
C GLN A 113 -22.47 17.94 5.53
N GLU A 114 -23.42 17.56 6.38
CA GLU A 114 -24.12 16.28 6.28
C GLU A 114 -24.75 16.11 4.87
N GLY A 115 -24.52 14.94 4.28
CA GLY A 115 -24.95 14.59 2.92
C GLY A 115 -23.94 14.94 1.81
N ASP A 116 -22.94 15.79 2.07
CA ASP A 116 -21.90 16.07 1.08
C ASP A 116 -21.01 14.82 0.86
N ILE A 117 -20.61 14.62 -0.39
CA ILE A 117 -19.62 13.63 -0.82
C ILE A 117 -18.33 14.38 -1.12
N ILE A 118 -17.27 14.08 -0.39
CA ILE A 118 -15.96 14.73 -0.56
C ILE A 118 -14.96 13.70 -1.05
N GLY A 119 -14.34 13.98 -2.19
CA GLY A 119 -13.32 13.11 -2.79
C GLY A 119 -11.92 13.66 -2.63
N CYS A 120 -10.95 12.75 -2.63
CA CYS A 120 -9.53 13.03 -2.67
C CYS A 120 -8.85 12.06 -3.63
N GLY A 121 -8.03 12.57 -4.53
CA GLY A 121 -7.30 11.76 -5.48
C GLY A 121 -5.91 12.27 -5.82
N ILE A 122 -5.16 11.38 -6.47
CA ILE A 122 -3.82 11.62 -6.97
C ILE A 122 -3.84 11.47 -8.48
N ASP A 123 -3.29 12.47 -9.16
CA ASP A 123 -2.83 12.31 -10.53
C ASP A 123 -1.32 12.07 -10.50
N PHE A 124 -0.92 10.89 -10.94
CA PHE A 124 0.48 10.48 -10.96
C PHE A 124 1.08 10.95 -12.28
N ASP A 125 1.64 12.16 -12.27
CA ASP A 125 2.30 12.74 -13.44
C ASP A 125 3.40 11.80 -13.98
N ALA A 126 3.22 11.33 -15.22
CA ALA A 126 4.08 10.31 -15.83
C ALA A 126 5.55 10.74 -16.04
N GLY A 127 5.87 12.02 -15.86
CA GLY A 127 7.19 12.60 -16.14
C GLY A 127 8.11 12.79 -14.93
N ILE A 128 7.58 12.84 -13.70
CA ILE A 128 8.37 13.13 -12.49
C ILE A 128 8.11 12.05 -11.44
N SER A 129 8.95 11.00 -11.45
CA SER A 129 8.75 9.79 -10.63
C SER A 129 8.69 9.98 -9.10
N SER A 130 8.98 11.17 -8.58
CA SER A 130 9.01 11.46 -7.14
C SER A 130 7.90 12.39 -6.64
N CYS A 131 7.08 12.95 -7.54
CA CYS A 131 6.03 13.90 -7.20
C CYS A 131 4.72 13.52 -7.90
N CYS A 132 3.61 14.02 -7.38
CA CYS A 132 2.29 13.88 -7.97
C CYS A 132 1.47 15.15 -7.78
N SER A 133 0.34 15.22 -8.48
CA SER A 133 -0.69 16.21 -8.23
C SER A 133 -1.79 15.60 -7.35
N VAL A 134 -2.24 16.32 -6.31
CA VAL A 134 -3.35 15.91 -5.45
C VAL A 134 -4.55 16.81 -5.72
N TYR A 135 -5.73 16.24 -5.89
CA TYR A 135 -6.96 16.97 -6.13
C TYR A 135 -8.07 16.56 -5.18
N PHE A 136 -9.04 17.45 -5.01
CA PHE A 136 -10.22 17.21 -4.18
C PHE A 136 -11.49 17.52 -4.96
N THR A 137 -12.56 16.81 -4.62
CA THR A 137 -13.88 17.00 -5.22
C THR A 137 -14.92 17.23 -4.13
N LYS A 138 -16.01 17.91 -4.47
CA LYS A 138 -17.21 18.00 -3.65
C LYS A 138 -18.41 17.69 -4.53
N ASN A 139 -19.20 16.70 -4.15
CA ASN A 139 -20.39 16.23 -4.85
C ASN A 139 -20.12 15.90 -6.34
N GLY A 140 -18.95 15.31 -6.60
CA GLY A 140 -18.50 14.93 -7.94
C GLY A 140 -17.84 16.06 -8.76
N GLU A 141 -17.87 17.30 -8.29
CA GLU A 141 -17.22 18.43 -8.96
C GLU A 141 -15.81 18.66 -8.43
N LEU A 142 -14.85 18.88 -9.33
CA LEU A 142 -13.47 19.23 -8.99
C LEU A 142 -13.42 20.58 -8.29
N ILE A 143 -12.82 20.62 -7.10
CA ILE A 143 -12.57 21.86 -6.35
C ILE A 143 -11.30 22.53 -6.85
N ASP A 144 -10.17 21.81 -6.72
CA ASP A 144 -8.86 22.27 -7.15
C ASP A 144 -7.85 21.12 -7.21
N THR A 145 -6.71 21.39 -7.85
CA THR A 145 -5.56 20.49 -7.95
C THR A 145 -4.32 21.19 -7.40
N ILE A 146 -3.55 20.47 -6.59
CA ILE A 146 -2.29 20.91 -5.98
C ILE A 146 -1.17 20.07 -6.56
N SER A 147 -0.32 20.71 -7.36
CA SER A 147 0.84 20.08 -8.00
C SER A 147 2.06 20.00 -7.06
N ASP A 148 3.08 19.26 -7.51
CA ASP A 148 4.38 19.14 -6.85
C ASP A 148 4.34 18.57 -5.42
N ILE A 149 3.35 17.71 -5.13
CA ILE A 149 3.31 16.97 -3.87
C ILE A 149 4.33 15.85 -3.93
N ARG A 150 5.31 15.88 -3.04
CA ARG A 150 6.33 14.84 -2.95
C ARG A 150 5.71 13.52 -2.47
N ILE A 151 5.98 12.43 -3.19
CA ILE A 151 5.53 11.09 -2.79
C ILE A 151 6.51 10.56 -1.73
N PRO A 152 6.07 10.29 -0.49
CA PRO A 152 6.93 9.70 0.53
C PRO A 152 7.34 8.27 0.17
N ASN A 153 8.42 7.80 0.79
CA ASN A 153 8.78 6.37 0.73
C ASN A 153 7.62 5.53 1.27
N GLY A 154 7.07 4.65 0.42
CA GLY A 154 5.91 3.84 0.75
C GLY A 154 4.56 4.42 0.31
N GLY A 155 4.53 5.62 -0.29
CA GLY A 155 3.35 6.22 -0.90
C GLY A 155 2.53 7.12 0.02
N LEU A 156 1.42 7.64 -0.53
CA LEU A 156 0.45 8.49 0.14
C LEU A 156 -0.82 7.69 0.46
N TYR A 157 -1.22 7.66 1.72
CA TYR A 157 -2.31 6.82 2.25
C TYR A 157 -3.57 7.64 2.45
N PRO A 158 -4.76 7.14 2.06
CA PRO A 158 -6.03 7.74 2.42
C PRO A 158 -6.13 7.92 3.93
N MET A 159 -6.41 9.14 4.36
CA MET A 159 -6.56 9.48 5.77
C MET A 159 -7.82 10.29 6.01
N ILE A 160 -8.55 9.92 7.06
CA ILE A 160 -9.73 10.62 7.55
C ILE A 160 -9.46 11.03 8.99
N GLY A 161 -9.68 12.28 9.32
CA GLY A 161 -9.55 12.77 10.68
C GLY A 161 -10.87 13.28 11.23
N MET A 162 -11.07 13.10 12.53
CA MET A 162 -12.24 13.53 13.30
C MET A 162 -11.77 14.05 14.66
N HIS A 163 -12.57 14.89 15.30
CA HIS A 163 -12.20 15.55 16.54
C HIS A 163 -13.39 15.82 17.47
N SER A 164 -14.62 15.85 16.94
CA SER A 164 -15.78 16.25 17.73
C SER A 164 -16.83 15.14 17.90
N GLN A 165 -17.52 15.20 19.04
CA GLN A 165 -18.58 14.26 19.37
C GLN A 165 -19.67 14.28 18.29
N GLY A 166 -20.05 13.08 17.84
CA GLY A 166 -21.14 12.89 16.88
C GLY A 166 -20.65 12.70 15.45
N GLU A 167 -19.41 13.10 15.13
CA GLU A 167 -18.85 13.00 13.78
C GLU A 167 -18.89 11.57 13.25
N LYS A 168 -19.42 11.45 12.03
CA LYS A 168 -19.53 10.20 11.29
C LYS A 168 -19.35 10.43 9.80
N ALA A 169 -18.64 9.53 9.16
CA ALA A 169 -18.46 9.52 7.71
C ALA A 169 -18.45 8.08 7.20
N ARG A 170 -18.99 7.87 5.99
CA ARG A 170 -18.89 6.59 5.27
C ARG A 170 -17.74 6.70 4.29
N LEU A 171 -16.78 5.80 4.39
CA LEU A 171 -15.65 5.70 3.49
C LEU A 171 -16.06 4.92 2.24
N ASN A 172 -15.82 5.50 1.06
CA ASN A 172 -15.97 4.83 -0.22
C ASN A 172 -14.62 4.78 -0.95
N LEU A 173 -14.09 3.58 -1.08
CA LEU A 173 -12.78 3.35 -1.69
C LEU A 173 -12.87 3.07 -3.20
N LEU A 174 -14.05 2.79 -3.75
CA LEU A 174 -14.27 2.52 -5.17
C LEU A 174 -15.49 3.32 -5.72
N PRO A 175 -15.43 4.66 -5.71
CA PRO A 175 -16.58 5.48 -6.10
C PRO A 175 -16.98 5.36 -7.57
N ASN A 176 -16.08 4.92 -8.45
CA ASN A 176 -16.35 4.68 -9.87
C ASN A 176 -17.20 3.42 -10.13
N ASP A 177 -17.43 2.57 -9.12
CA ASP A 177 -18.21 1.33 -9.25
C ASP A 177 -19.71 1.52 -8.92
N ARG A 178 -20.14 2.77 -8.67
CA ARG A 178 -21.56 3.15 -8.44
C ARG A 178 -22.49 2.84 -9.63
N GLY A 179 -21.95 2.35 -10.76
CA GLY A 179 -22.67 2.08 -12.01
C GLY A 179 -23.12 0.63 -12.25
N LEU A 180 -22.90 -0.32 -11.33
CA LEU A 180 -23.34 -1.72 -11.47
C LEU A 180 -24.63 -2.08 -10.70
N THR A 181 -25.27 -1.13 -10.01
CA THR A 181 -26.49 -1.40 -9.21
C THR A 181 -27.77 -0.81 -9.79
N ASN A 182 -27.83 -0.57 -11.10
CA ASN A 182 -29.07 -0.19 -11.77
C ASN A 182 -29.79 -1.42 -12.34
N GLU A 183 -30.22 -2.39 -11.52
CA GLU A 183 -31.38 -3.24 -11.87
C GLU A 183 -32.20 -3.61 -10.62
N THR A 184 -33.39 -3.02 -10.57
CA THR A 184 -34.61 -3.44 -9.84
C THR A 184 -34.60 -3.45 -8.30
N GLU A 185 -35.50 -2.64 -7.75
CA GLU A 185 -36.08 -2.78 -6.41
C GLU A 185 -36.56 -4.22 -6.19
N GLY A 186 -35.77 -4.99 -5.45
CA GLY A 186 -36.15 -6.25 -4.85
C GLY A 186 -35.35 -6.38 -3.57
N ASP A 187 -36.00 -6.72 -2.46
CA ASP A 187 -35.37 -7.00 -1.17
C ASP A 187 -34.29 -8.09 -1.34
N VAL A 188 -33.05 -7.66 -1.61
CA VAL A 188 -31.87 -8.48 -1.42
C VAL A 188 -31.22 -7.99 -0.15
N ASP A 189 -31.12 -8.88 0.84
CA ASP A 189 -30.34 -8.67 2.04
C ASP A 189 -28.88 -8.34 1.64
N MET A 190 -28.57 -7.06 1.53
CA MET A 190 -27.23 -6.48 1.28
C MET A 190 -26.32 -6.65 2.51
N GLY A 191 -26.44 -7.78 3.20
CA GLY A 191 -25.78 -8.12 4.45
C GLY A 191 -24.37 -8.70 4.29
N GLU A 192 -23.88 -8.95 3.06
CA GLU A 192 -22.63 -9.72 2.88
C GLU A 192 -21.64 -9.21 1.81
N LEU A 193 -22.04 -8.36 0.86
CA LEU A 193 -21.08 -7.72 -0.07
C LEU A 193 -20.62 -6.35 0.45
N VAL A 194 -19.76 -6.41 1.46
CA VAL A 194 -18.95 -5.27 1.86
C VAL A 194 -17.89 -5.07 0.78
N LEU A 195 -18.00 -3.99 0.00
CA LEU A 195 -16.96 -3.52 -0.93
C LEU A 195 -15.73 -3.06 -0.12
N VAL A 196 -15.01 -4.03 0.46
CA VAL A 196 -13.58 -3.87 0.68
C VAL A 196 -13.01 -3.79 -0.74
N PRO A 197 -12.26 -2.73 -1.11
CA PRO A 197 -11.67 -2.65 -2.44
C PRO A 197 -10.98 -3.97 -2.71
N SER A 198 -11.40 -4.63 -3.79
CA SER A 198 -10.82 -5.92 -4.16
C SER A 198 -9.32 -5.70 -4.27
N LEU A 199 -8.53 -6.44 -3.48
CA LEU A 199 -7.07 -6.45 -3.59
C LEU A 199 -6.61 -6.82 -5.01
N TYR A 200 -7.55 -7.23 -5.88
CA TYR A 200 -7.38 -7.33 -7.33
C TYR A 200 -6.61 -6.15 -7.93
N TYR A 201 -6.91 -4.92 -7.53
CA TYR A 201 -6.20 -3.75 -8.07
C TYR A 201 -4.78 -3.59 -7.52
N CYS A 202 -4.49 -4.16 -6.35
CA CYS A 202 -3.17 -4.12 -5.72
C CYS A 202 -2.15 -5.05 -6.38
N TRP A 203 -2.56 -5.83 -7.38
CA TRP A 203 -1.64 -6.61 -8.21
C TRP A 203 -1.02 -5.73 -9.31
N ARG A 204 0.31 -5.60 -9.27
CA ARG A 204 1.09 -4.88 -10.27
C ARG A 204 0.93 -5.54 -11.63
N LYS A 205 1.18 -6.84 -11.66
CA LYS A 205 1.18 -7.68 -12.85
C LYS A 205 0.84 -9.09 -12.43
N VAL A 206 -0.04 -9.69 -13.21
CA VAL A 206 -0.54 -11.05 -13.05
C VAL A 206 -0.59 -11.60 -14.47
N ASN A 207 0.00 -12.77 -14.70
CA ASN A 207 -0.09 -13.40 -16.02
C ASN A 207 -1.47 -14.08 -16.20
N THR A 208 -1.79 -14.44 -17.44
CA THR A 208 -3.14 -14.88 -17.86
C THR A 208 -3.60 -16.17 -17.20
N ASN A 209 -2.69 -16.92 -16.59
CA ASN A 209 -2.95 -18.25 -16.04
C ASN A 209 -3.33 -18.19 -14.55
N VAL A 210 -3.35 -17.00 -13.93
CA VAL A 210 -3.79 -16.81 -12.56
C VAL A 210 -5.23 -16.32 -12.53
N PHE A 211 -6.09 -17.11 -11.89
CA PHE A 211 -7.42 -16.67 -11.49
C PHE A 211 -7.37 -16.12 -10.07
N ILE A 212 -8.01 -14.97 -9.86
CA ILE A 212 -8.00 -14.27 -8.57
C ILE A 212 -9.41 -14.28 -7.98
N GLU A 213 -9.53 -14.85 -6.78
CA GLU A 213 -10.79 -15.02 -6.04
C GLU A 213 -10.73 -14.29 -4.68
N GLU A 214 -11.83 -14.37 -3.92
CA GLU A 214 -11.95 -13.84 -2.54
C GLU A 214 -11.43 -12.41 -2.40
N ASN A 215 -12.05 -11.46 -3.12
CA ASN A 215 -11.69 -10.03 -3.08
C ASN A 215 -10.20 -9.77 -3.32
N GLY A 216 -9.56 -10.55 -4.20
CA GLY A 216 -8.18 -10.31 -4.60
C GLY A 216 -7.12 -11.06 -3.80
N THR A 217 -7.52 -11.83 -2.77
CA THR A 217 -6.58 -12.47 -1.83
C THR A 217 -6.19 -13.88 -2.23
N VAL A 218 -7.00 -14.58 -3.01
CA VAL A 218 -6.76 -15.96 -3.37
C VAL A 218 -6.28 -16.04 -4.82
N LEU A 219 -5.14 -16.67 -5.02
CA LEU A 219 -4.56 -16.92 -6.34
C LEU A 219 -4.67 -18.40 -6.65
N THR A 220 -5.24 -18.72 -7.80
CA THR A 220 -5.36 -20.08 -8.32
C THR A 220 -4.71 -20.16 -9.68
N HIS A 221 -3.81 -21.11 -9.89
CA HIS A 221 -3.31 -21.42 -11.22
C HIS A 221 -4.41 -22.16 -12.00
N MET A 222 -4.80 -21.58 -13.13
CA MET A 222 -5.66 -22.16 -14.15
C MET A 222 -4.76 -22.48 -15.35
N GLY A 223 -4.42 -23.76 -15.53
CA GLY A 223 -3.51 -24.18 -16.60
C GLY A 223 -4.09 -23.89 -17.98
N GLY A 224 -3.22 -23.57 -18.95
CA GLY A 224 -3.58 -23.56 -20.36
C GLY A 224 -3.81 -24.98 -20.89
N ASN A 225 -4.60 -25.11 -21.95
CA ASN A 225 -4.84 -26.39 -22.66
C ASN A 225 -3.61 -26.89 -23.47
N SER A 226 -2.40 -26.38 -23.22
CA SER A 226 -1.20 -26.65 -24.03
C SER A 226 -0.10 -27.32 -23.24
N ASP A 227 0.66 -28.19 -23.91
CA ASP A 227 1.76 -29.02 -23.39
C ASP A 227 3.02 -28.24 -22.91
N GLN A 228 2.92 -26.94 -22.65
CA GLN A 228 3.98 -26.13 -22.04
C GLN A 228 3.66 -25.87 -20.56
N GLU A 229 4.66 -26.01 -19.68
CA GLU A 229 4.53 -25.69 -18.26
C GLU A 229 4.28 -24.17 -18.08
N ASP A 230 3.01 -23.81 -18.04
CA ASP A 230 2.53 -22.45 -17.97
C ASP A 230 2.73 -21.88 -16.56
N ILE A 231 3.89 -21.28 -16.27
CA ILE A 231 4.12 -20.64 -14.96
C ILE A 231 3.04 -19.59 -14.69
N SER A 232 2.39 -19.65 -13.53
CA SER A 232 1.48 -18.62 -13.03
C SER A 232 2.24 -17.70 -12.06
N LEU A 233 2.20 -16.39 -12.31
CA LEU A 233 2.96 -15.42 -11.53
C LEU A 233 2.12 -14.19 -11.22
N ALA A 234 2.11 -13.80 -9.95
CA ALA A 234 1.50 -12.57 -9.47
C ALA A 234 2.50 -11.74 -8.67
N GLN A 235 2.63 -10.45 -8.99
CA GLN A 235 3.49 -9.51 -8.27
C GLN A 235 2.64 -8.39 -7.66
N TRP A 236 2.89 -8.10 -6.40
CA TRP A 236 2.22 -7.01 -5.67
C TRP A 236 2.70 -5.64 -6.13
N HIS A 237 1.84 -4.61 -6.03
CA HIS A 237 2.14 -3.26 -6.51
C HIS A 237 3.07 -2.46 -5.59
N ILE A 238 3.13 -2.79 -4.30
CA ILE A 238 3.90 -2.03 -3.31
C ILE A 238 5.20 -2.79 -2.98
N PRO A 239 6.38 -2.16 -3.12
CA PRO A 239 7.63 -2.79 -2.73
C PRO A 239 7.72 -2.91 -1.21
N ILE A 240 8.52 -3.87 -0.73
CA ILE A 240 8.85 -3.93 0.70
C ILE A 240 9.58 -2.68 1.16
N SER A 241 9.27 -2.25 2.37
CA SER A 241 9.82 -1.07 3.02
C SER A 241 10.00 -1.34 4.51
N ARG A 242 10.58 -0.38 5.25
CA ARG A 242 10.72 -0.49 6.72
C ARG A 242 9.41 -0.82 7.43
N VAL A 243 8.27 -0.47 6.84
CA VAL A 243 6.93 -0.69 7.43
C VAL A 243 6.17 -1.81 6.72
N PHE A 244 6.25 -1.89 5.39
CA PHE A 244 5.75 -3.04 4.65
C PHE A 244 6.86 -4.08 4.53
N ASN A 245 7.18 -4.71 5.65
CA ASN A 245 8.36 -5.55 5.79
C ASN A 245 8.04 -7.05 5.94
N CYS A 246 6.76 -7.42 5.91
CA CYS A 246 6.32 -8.80 6.07
C CYS A 246 5.09 -9.08 5.21
N PHE A 247 5.01 -10.28 4.67
CA PHE A 247 3.80 -10.82 4.09
C PHE A 247 3.85 -12.35 4.14
N GLN A 248 2.68 -12.97 3.98
CA GLN A 248 2.55 -14.42 4.07
C GLN A 248 1.57 -14.97 3.04
N ILE A 249 1.70 -16.26 2.79
CA ILE A 249 0.75 -17.08 2.05
C ILE A 249 0.32 -18.26 2.91
N GLU A 250 -0.95 -18.64 2.80
CA GLU A 250 -1.44 -19.96 3.21
C GLU A 250 -1.56 -20.82 1.96
N ILE A 251 -0.99 -22.02 1.99
CA ILE A 251 -1.10 -22.98 0.90
C ILE A 251 -2.46 -23.67 1.00
N LEU A 252 -3.38 -23.37 0.09
CA LEU A 252 -4.71 -23.98 0.08
C LEU A 252 -4.71 -25.30 -0.70
N GLN A 253 -3.94 -25.36 -1.79
CA GLN A 253 -3.74 -26.54 -2.62
C GLN A 253 -2.34 -26.46 -3.25
N MET A 254 -1.62 -27.58 -3.31
CA MET A 254 -0.31 -27.68 -3.97
C MET A 254 -0.20 -29.03 -4.66
N ASN A 255 -0.39 -29.04 -5.96
CA ASN A 255 -0.19 -30.15 -6.89
C ASN A 255 1.25 -30.14 -7.44
N GLY A 256 1.83 -28.95 -7.61
CA GLY A 256 3.20 -28.74 -8.06
C GLY A 256 4.05 -27.94 -7.09
N SER A 257 4.69 -26.89 -7.62
CA SER A 257 5.50 -25.96 -6.85
C SER A 257 4.78 -24.64 -6.63
N VAL A 258 4.86 -24.15 -5.39
CA VAL A 258 4.42 -22.81 -4.98
C VAL A 258 5.65 -22.05 -4.51
N ALA A 259 5.83 -20.82 -4.99
CA ALA A 259 6.90 -19.94 -4.54
C ALA A 259 6.36 -18.67 -3.87
N ILE A 260 7.02 -18.28 -2.78
CA ILE A 260 6.91 -16.96 -2.15
C ILE A 260 8.28 -16.28 -2.22
N GLY A 261 8.32 -15.05 -2.72
CA GLY A 261 9.59 -14.36 -2.89
C GLY A 261 9.49 -12.86 -3.08
N LEU A 262 10.65 -12.28 -3.39
CA LEU A 262 10.87 -10.88 -3.70
C LEU A 262 11.56 -10.80 -5.05
N ALA A 263 11.13 -9.85 -5.88
CA ALA A 263 11.76 -9.57 -7.16
C ALA A 263 11.66 -8.09 -7.52
N ILE A 264 12.48 -7.63 -8.47
CA ILE A 264 12.36 -6.26 -9.02
C ILE A 264 11.04 -6.04 -9.76
N GLY A 265 10.64 -4.77 -9.90
CA GLY A 265 9.36 -4.42 -10.54
C GLY A 265 9.29 -4.71 -12.06
N LYS A 266 10.43 -4.84 -12.75
CA LYS A 266 10.55 -5.28 -14.16
C LYS A 266 10.93 -6.76 -14.26
N TYR A 267 10.32 -7.60 -13.42
CA TYR A 267 10.62 -9.04 -13.40
C TYR A 267 10.23 -9.73 -14.71
N ASP A 268 10.95 -10.79 -15.07
CA ASP A 268 10.59 -11.69 -16.18
C ASP A 268 9.49 -12.66 -15.75
N PHE A 269 8.32 -12.58 -16.39
CA PHE A 269 7.14 -13.38 -16.03
C PHE A 269 7.11 -14.75 -16.70
N LEU A 270 8.19 -15.10 -17.40
CA LEU A 270 8.44 -16.46 -17.89
C LEU A 270 9.31 -17.28 -16.93
N SER A 271 9.79 -16.66 -15.84
CA SER A 271 10.70 -17.28 -14.88
C SER A 271 10.06 -17.40 -13.50
N PHE A 272 10.16 -18.57 -12.85
CA PHE A 272 9.63 -18.76 -11.51
C PHE A 272 10.39 -17.89 -10.48
N PRO A 273 9.76 -17.40 -9.39
CA PRO A 273 10.42 -16.50 -8.44
C PRO A 273 11.76 -17.05 -7.94
N GLY A 274 12.82 -16.23 -7.93
CA GLY A 274 14.16 -16.63 -7.47
C GLY A 274 15.10 -17.17 -8.56
N TRP A 275 14.59 -17.48 -9.77
CA TRP A 275 15.39 -18.07 -10.84
C TRP A 275 16.27 -17.08 -11.61
N VAL A 276 15.87 -15.81 -11.66
CA VAL A 276 16.57 -14.76 -12.41
C VAL A 276 17.15 -13.69 -11.49
N SER A 277 18.06 -12.89 -12.02
CA SER A 277 18.77 -11.83 -11.29
C SER A 277 17.83 -10.88 -10.54
N SER A 278 18.31 -10.35 -9.41
CA SER A 278 17.54 -9.47 -8.52
C SER A 278 16.22 -10.08 -8.03
N SER A 279 16.24 -11.38 -7.72
CA SER A 279 15.12 -12.07 -7.08
C SER A 279 15.57 -13.14 -6.08
N ILE A 280 14.76 -13.33 -5.04
CA ILE A 280 14.96 -14.32 -3.98
C ILE A 280 13.62 -14.95 -3.64
N ALA A 281 13.56 -16.26 -3.56
CA ALA A 281 12.33 -16.97 -3.24
C ALA A 281 12.58 -18.26 -2.46
N TYR A 282 11.54 -18.67 -1.76
CA TYR A 282 11.43 -19.98 -1.16
C TYR A 282 10.44 -20.81 -1.95
N HIS A 283 10.82 -22.03 -2.32
CA HIS A 283 9.97 -22.95 -3.07
C HIS A 283 9.44 -24.01 -2.12
N ALA A 284 8.12 -24.13 -2.09
CA ALA A 284 7.38 -24.88 -1.09
C ALA A 284 7.45 -26.40 -1.31
N ASP A 285 7.68 -26.86 -2.54
CA ASP A 285 7.74 -28.27 -2.90
C ASP A 285 9.00 -28.96 -2.39
N ASP A 286 10.16 -28.29 -2.42
CA ASP A 286 11.45 -28.85 -2.04
C ASP A 286 12.11 -28.18 -0.83
N GLY A 287 11.51 -27.10 -0.32
CA GLY A 287 11.99 -26.35 0.82
C GLY A 287 13.28 -25.58 0.57
N LYS A 288 13.69 -25.43 -0.70
CA LYS A 288 14.91 -24.74 -1.07
C LYS A 288 14.69 -23.25 -1.22
N MET A 289 15.80 -22.53 -1.07
CA MET A 289 15.88 -21.11 -1.40
C MET A 289 16.55 -20.95 -2.76
N PHE A 290 15.91 -20.18 -3.63
CA PHE A 290 16.42 -19.76 -4.92
C PHE A 290 16.79 -18.29 -4.84
N HIS A 291 18.00 -17.95 -5.25
CA HIS A 291 18.53 -16.60 -5.19
C HIS A 291 19.31 -16.34 -6.46
N GLU A 292 18.70 -15.59 -7.37
CA GLU A 292 19.28 -15.19 -8.65
C GLU A 292 19.79 -16.37 -9.49
N SER A 293 19.15 -17.53 -9.35
CA SER A 293 19.63 -18.80 -9.91
C SER A 293 18.50 -19.82 -10.03
N GLY A 294 18.46 -20.55 -11.15
CA GLY A 294 17.59 -21.71 -11.34
C GLY A 294 17.94 -22.93 -10.49
N TYR A 295 19.01 -22.88 -9.69
CA TYR A 295 19.43 -23.95 -8.79
C TYR A 295 19.25 -23.53 -7.32
N GLY A 296 18.29 -24.16 -6.64
CA GLY A 296 17.98 -23.90 -5.24
C GLY A 296 18.98 -24.52 -4.26
N ALA A 297 19.24 -23.83 -3.15
CA ALA A 297 20.05 -24.32 -2.03
C ALA A 297 19.16 -24.84 -0.90
N ALA A 298 19.62 -25.89 -0.20
CA ALA A 298 18.95 -26.40 0.99
C ALA A 298 18.79 -25.29 2.04
N TYR A 299 17.56 -25.10 2.56
CA TYR A 299 17.25 -23.96 3.40
C TYR A 299 16.21 -24.26 4.49
N GLY A 300 15.07 -24.86 4.13
CA GLY A 300 14.01 -25.24 5.06
C GLY A 300 13.33 -26.54 4.65
N GLU A 301 12.12 -26.76 5.14
CA GLU A 301 11.35 -28.01 4.91
C GLU A 301 10.23 -27.84 3.90
N CYS A 302 10.01 -28.81 3.01
CA CYS A 302 8.84 -28.85 2.12
C CYS A 302 7.52 -28.55 2.85
N CYS A 303 6.58 -27.90 2.18
CA CYS A 303 5.28 -27.53 2.71
C CYS A 303 4.18 -28.47 2.22
N LYS A 304 3.00 -28.35 2.84
CA LYS A 304 1.77 -29.04 2.45
C LYS A 304 0.56 -28.10 2.58
N PRO A 305 -0.59 -28.44 1.99
CA PRO A 305 -1.83 -27.69 2.20
C PRO A 305 -2.12 -27.45 3.69
N GLY A 306 -2.46 -26.21 4.04
CA GLY A 306 -2.64 -25.70 5.40
C GLY A 306 -1.38 -25.06 6.01
N ASP A 307 -0.19 -25.24 5.43
CA ASP A 307 1.01 -24.55 5.90
C ASP A 307 0.96 -23.06 5.53
N VAL A 308 1.47 -22.22 6.45
CA VAL A 308 1.62 -20.78 6.28
C VAL A 308 3.10 -20.45 6.09
N MET A 309 3.43 -19.87 4.95
CA MET A 309 4.77 -19.38 4.63
C MET A 309 4.81 -17.86 4.67
N SER A 310 5.79 -17.29 5.37
CA SER A 310 5.97 -15.84 5.47
C SER A 310 7.38 -15.44 5.07
N ILE A 311 7.53 -14.22 4.61
CA ILE A 311 8.83 -13.57 4.42
C ILE A 311 8.88 -12.28 5.22
N TRP A 312 10.05 -12.01 5.78
CA TRP A 312 10.33 -10.87 6.65
C TRP A 312 11.58 -10.15 6.17
N ALA A 313 11.55 -8.82 6.16
CA ALA A 313 12.62 -7.95 5.71
C ALA A 313 13.02 -6.94 6.79
N CYS A 314 14.21 -7.09 7.37
CA CYS A 314 14.79 -6.19 8.34
C CYS A 314 15.71 -5.20 7.64
N PHE A 315 15.29 -3.93 7.59
CA PHE A 315 16.08 -2.85 7.00
C PHE A 315 17.03 -2.28 8.05
N LYS A 316 18.34 -2.30 7.77
CA LYS A 316 19.34 -1.67 8.66
C LYS A 316 19.14 -0.15 8.65
N THR A 317 19.21 0.49 9.80
CA THR A 317 19.26 1.97 9.89
C THR A 317 20.70 2.40 9.64
N ASP A 318 20.90 3.27 8.65
CA ASP A 318 22.18 3.98 8.54
C ASP A 318 22.24 4.98 9.70
N GLU A 319 23.33 4.96 10.48
CA GLU A 319 23.50 5.82 11.67
C GLU A 319 23.45 7.33 11.34
N SER A 320 23.51 7.70 10.06
CA SER A 320 23.42 9.09 9.58
C SER A 320 22.02 9.71 9.68
N ASP A 321 20.95 8.91 9.70
CA ASP A 321 19.57 9.44 9.81
C ASP A 321 19.18 9.83 11.25
N ALA A 322 19.97 9.41 12.24
CA ALA A 322 19.70 9.67 13.66
C ALA A 322 20.24 11.02 14.16
N GLN A 323 20.95 11.80 13.33
CA GLN A 323 21.54 13.09 13.72
C GLN A 323 20.77 14.33 13.25
N HIS A 324 19.69 14.19 12.48
CA HIS A 324 18.81 15.31 12.14
C HIS A 324 17.56 15.36 13.05
N THR A 325 17.80 15.36 14.36
CA THR A 325 16.82 15.84 15.34
C THR A 325 17.49 16.87 16.24
N PHE A 326 16.94 18.08 16.21
CA PHE A 326 17.22 19.21 17.11
C PHE A 326 18.63 19.82 17.07
N ASP A 327 18.78 20.89 16.29
CA ASP A 327 19.21 22.16 16.90
C ASP A 327 18.50 23.34 16.24
N GLY A 328 17.96 24.21 17.10
CA GLY A 328 17.31 25.45 16.70
C GLY A 328 18.36 26.54 16.52
N GLY A 329 18.39 27.18 15.35
CA GLY A 329 19.34 28.25 15.09
C GLY A 329 18.92 29.13 13.93
N LEU A 330 18.34 30.27 14.25
CA LEU A 330 18.05 31.37 13.34
C LEU A 330 19.39 32.00 12.86
N SER A 331 19.73 31.94 11.57
CA SER A 331 20.58 32.98 10.96
C SER A 331 20.65 32.96 9.43
N LYS A 332 20.12 34.06 8.86
CA LYS A 332 20.64 34.93 7.78
C LYS A 332 21.04 34.33 6.42
N ILE A 333 20.23 34.75 5.45
CA ILE A 333 20.51 35.05 4.04
C ILE A 333 21.91 35.65 3.81
N THR A 334 22.63 35.12 2.81
CA THR A 334 23.32 35.89 1.75
C THR A 334 23.46 35.03 0.49
N ALA A 335 23.14 35.64 -0.66
CA ALA A 335 23.32 35.13 -2.00
C ALA A 335 24.80 35.20 -2.45
N GLU A 336 25.20 34.34 -3.40
CA GLU A 336 25.84 34.76 -4.67
C GLU A 336 26.14 33.57 -5.60
N ASP A 337 25.92 33.84 -6.89
CA ASP A 337 26.09 33.03 -8.11
C ASP A 337 27.49 32.43 -8.33
N LYS A 338 27.56 31.32 -9.10
CA LYS A 338 28.16 31.32 -10.45
C LYS A 338 28.08 29.99 -11.21
N SER A 339 27.38 30.11 -12.35
CA SER A 339 27.71 29.66 -13.72
C SER A 339 27.88 28.18 -14.07
N ALA A 340 27.02 27.79 -15.00
CA ALA A 340 27.04 26.62 -15.86
C ALA A 340 28.32 26.47 -16.69
N SER A 341 28.64 25.22 -17.01
CA SER A 341 29.34 24.84 -18.23
C SER A 341 28.68 23.58 -18.78
N GLU A 342 28.07 23.75 -19.96
CA GLU A 342 27.64 22.68 -20.85
C GLU A 342 28.88 22.03 -21.44
N ASP A 343 28.94 20.70 -21.44
CA ASP A 343 29.75 19.97 -22.41
C ASP A 343 28.95 18.76 -22.90
N SER A 344 28.64 18.81 -24.18
CA SER A 344 28.13 17.73 -25.00
C SER A 344 29.24 16.72 -25.25
N ASP A 345 29.00 15.45 -24.98
CA ASP A 345 29.73 14.39 -25.68
C ASP A 345 28.80 13.22 -26.04
N SER A 346 28.90 12.86 -27.30
CA SER A 346 28.16 11.82 -27.99
C SER A 346 28.95 10.51 -27.87
N GLY A 347 28.46 9.58 -27.06
CA GLY A 347 28.98 8.22 -26.98
C GLY A 347 27.83 7.22 -27.00
N GLU A 348 27.76 6.42 -28.06
CA GLU A 348 27.00 5.17 -28.05
C GLU A 348 27.69 4.22 -27.08
N GLU A 349 27.13 4.03 -25.87
CA GLU A 349 27.57 2.99 -24.94
C GLU A 349 26.44 2.00 -24.66
N SER A 350 26.62 0.79 -25.17
CA SER A 350 26.03 -0.42 -24.61
C SER A 350 26.57 -0.63 -23.19
N GLY A 351 25.73 -0.59 -22.17
CA GLY A 351 26.13 -0.89 -20.80
C GLY A 351 24.93 -1.05 -19.88
N ASP A 352 24.87 -2.19 -19.19
CA ASP A 352 23.85 -2.53 -18.20
C ASP A 352 23.58 -1.35 -17.25
N GLU A 353 22.34 -0.81 -17.28
CA GLU A 353 21.93 0.23 -16.33
C GLU A 353 22.09 -0.31 -14.91
N ASP A 354 22.96 0.31 -14.10
CA ASP A 354 23.24 -0.08 -12.72
C ASP A 354 21.93 -0.33 -11.92
N ILE A 355 21.57 -1.61 -11.78
CA ILE A 355 20.33 -2.07 -11.13
C ILE A 355 20.34 -1.79 -9.63
N TRP A 356 21.50 -1.48 -9.04
CA TRP A 356 21.66 -1.31 -7.61
C TRP A 356 21.60 0.18 -7.22
N GLY A 357 20.53 0.59 -6.54
CA GLY A 357 20.45 1.90 -5.88
C GLY A 357 21.41 1.97 -4.71
N GLY A 358 22.01 3.14 -4.46
CA GLY A 358 23.10 3.33 -3.50
C GLY A 358 22.97 2.59 -2.16
N GLY A 359 23.96 1.74 -1.87
CA GLY A 359 24.47 1.35 -0.55
C GLY A 359 23.58 0.54 0.41
N SER A 360 22.25 0.61 0.32
CA SER A 360 21.36 0.04 1.35
C SER A 360 21.25 -1.49 1.26
N SER A 361 21.42 -2.16 2.41
CA SER A 361 21.22 -3.61 2.54
C SER A 361 19.98 -3.94 3.37
N VAL A 362 19.34 -5.06 3.04
CA VAL A 362 18.20 -5.60 3.77
C VAL A 362 18.49 -7.04 4.16
N GLU A 363 18.12 -7.40 5.38
CA GLU A 363 18.21 -8.78 5.85
C GLU A 363 16.84 -9.45 5.74
N ILE A 364 16.78 -10.58 5.05
CA ILE A 364 15.55 -11.29 4.75
C ILE A 364 15.58 -12.65 5.43
N PHE A 365 14.44 -13.12 5.92
CA PHE A 365 14.26 -14.51 6.31
C PHE A 365 12.86 -15.00 5.95
N PHE A 366 12.75 -16.30 5.70
CA PHE A 366 11.45 -16.96 5.57
C PHE A 366 11.07 -17.65 6.88
N SER A 367 9.77 -17.88 7.08
CA SER A 367 9.26 -18.69 8.17
C SER A 367 8.15 -19.62 7.68
N LYS A 368 8.06 -20.80 8.28
CA LYS A 368 6.98 -21.77 8.04
C LYS A 368 6.23 -21.99 9.34
N ASN A 369 4.92 -21.75 9.36
CA ASN A 369 4.08 -21.89 10.54
C ASN A 369 4.65 -21.14 11.77
N GLY A 370 5.26 -19.98 11.54
CA GLY A 370 5.93 -19.17 12.56
C GLY A 370 7.35 -19.61 12.93
N HIS A 371 7.84 -20.74 12.44
CA HIS A 371 9.23 -21.18 12.64
C HIS A 371 10.17 -20.47 11.67
N LYS A 372 11.02 -19.59 12.20
CA LYS A 372 12.00 -18.78 11.45
C LYS A 372 13.14 -19.65 10.91
N TYR A 373 13.48 -19.45 9.63
CA TYR A 373 14.67 -20.01 8.98
C TYR A 373 15.85 -19.03 8.96
N LYS A 374 16.96 -19.44 8.32
CA LYS A 374 18.22 -18.70 8.30
C LYS A 374 18.07 -17.32 7.62
N GLN A 375 18.67 -16.29 8.19
CA GLN A 375 18.65 -14.94 7.63
C GLN A 375 19.69 -14.79 6.51
N ILE A 376 19.34 -14.03 5.46
CA ILE A 376 20.20 -13.69 4.33
C ILE A 376 20.27 -12.17 4.20
N SER A 377 21.45 -11.63 3.91
CA SER A 377 21.62 -10.21 3.58
C SER A 377 21.71 -10.05 2.07
N THR A 378 20.99 -9.07 1.52
CA THR A 378 21.10 -8.69 0.10
C THR A 378 21.02 -7.17 -0.05
N LYS A 379 21.44 -6.65 -1.20
CA LYS A 379 21.30 -5.24 -1.55
C LYS A 379 19.89 -4.96 -2.02
N ILE A 380 19.39 -3.75 -1.77
CA ILE A 380 18.08 -3.34 -2.28
C ILE A 380 18.27 -2.84 -3.73
N PRO A 381 17.57 -3.42 -4.72
CA PRO A 381 17.66 -2.95 -6.09
C PRO A 381 17.00 -1.57 -6.24
N LYS A 382 17.38 -0.83 -7.28
CA LYS A 382 16.76 0.44 -7.67
C LYS A 382 15.27 0.19 -7.95
N GLY A 383 14.40 0.94 -7.25
CA GLY A 383 12.95 0.74 -7.29
C GLY A 383 12.40 -0.30 -6.31
N GLY A 384 13.25 -0.97 -5.54
CA GLY A 384 12.88 -1.85 -4.44
C GLY A 384 12.50 -3.29 -4.85
N PHE A 385 12.33 -4.13 -3.84
CA PHE A 385 11.85 -5.49 -3.98
C PHE A 385 10.34 -5.55 -3.84
N TYR A 386 9.65 -6.26 -4.73
CA TYR A 386 8.21 -6.45 -4.73
C TYR A 386 7.85 -7.89 -4.33
N PRO A 387 6.85 -8.07 -3.45
CA PRO A 387 6.25 -9.37 -3.18
C PRO A 387 5.85 -10.07 -4.47
N THR A 388 6.36 -11.28 -4.67
CA THR A 388 6.19 -12.04 -5.91
C THR A 388 5.83 -13.48 -5.57
N PHE A 389 4.78 -14.00 -6.21
CA PHE A 389 4.22 -15.31 -5.95
C PHE A 389 4.18 -16.13 -7.24
N GLY A 390 4.54 -17.40 -7.14
CA GLY A 390 4.55 -18.34 -8.26
C GLY A 390 3.70 -19.56 -7.96
N LEU A 391 2.96 -20.05 -8.96
CA LEU A 391 2.19 -21.29 -8.94
C LEU A 391 2.49 -22.07 -10.23
N LEU A 392 2.89 -23.33 -10.13
CA LEU A 392 3.44 -24.06 -11.28
C LEU A 392 2.44 -25.00 -11.94
N GLN A 393 1.57 -25.68 -11.18
CA GLN A 393 0.65 -26.68 -11.70
C GLN A 393 -0.82 -26.29 -11.59
N ASN A 394 -1.62 -26.85 -12.51
CA ASN A 394 -3.06 -26.65 -12.53
C ASN A 394 -3.71 -27.01 -11.19
N GLY A 395 -4.48 -26.06 -10.64
CA GLY A 395 -5.13 -26.20 -9.35
C GLY A 395 -4.26 -25.84 -8.13
N ASP A 396 -2.98 -25.48 -8.31
CA ASP A 396 -2.21 -24.85 -7.24
C ASP A 396 -2.94 -23.58 -6.77
N LYS A 397 -3.09 -23.44 -5.45
CA LYS A 397 -3.94 -22.41 -4.86
C LYS A 397 -3.36 -21.89 -3.56
N ILE A 398 -3.27 -20.58 -3.44
CA ILE A 398 -2.76 -19.89 -2.25
C ILE A 398 -3.66 -18.75 -1.83
N LYS A 399 -3.65 -18.45 -0.52
CA LYS A 399 -4.24 -17.23 0.03
C LYS A 399 -3.15 -16.29 0.50
N VAL A 400 -3.13 -15.09 -0.06
CA VAL A 400 -2.13 -14.07 0.21
C VAL A 400 -2.61 -13.12 1.31
N SER A 401 -1.74 -12.81 2.25
CA SER A 401 -1.97 -11.85 3.32
C SER A 401 -0.83 -10.85 3.40
N MET A 402 -1.13 -9.62 3.02
CA MET A 402 -0.20 -8.49 3.02
C MET A 402 -0.37 -7.72 4.33
N GLN A 403 0.15 -8.27 5.43
CA GLN A 403 0.09 -7.60 6.72
C GLN A 403 1.30 -6.66 6.90
N PRO A 404 1.12 -5.34 6.96
CA PRO A 404 2.18 -4.51 7.51
C PRO A 404 2.27 -4.82 9.02
N PHE A 405 3.45 -5.20 9.51
CA PHE A 405 3.72 -5.33 10.94
C PHE A 405 4.47 -4.08 11.39
N SER A 406 3.77 -3.15 12.04
CA SER A 406 4.41 -2.35 13.07
C SER A 406 4.57 -3.30 14.27
N GLY A 407 5.82 -3.56 14.66
CA GLY A 407 6.13 -4.28 15.90
C GLY A 407 5.56 -3.61 17.14
#